data_AF-A0A537FC47-F1
#
_entry.id   AF-A0A537FC47-F1
#
_cell.length_a   1.000
_cell.length_b   1.000
_cell.length_c   1.000
_cell.angle_alpha   90.00
_cell.angle_beta   90.00
_cell.angle_gamma   90.00
#
_symmetry.space_group_name_H-M   'P 1'
#
loop_
_entity.id
_entity.type
_entity.pdbx_description
1 polymer ?
#
loop_
_entity_poly.entity_id
_entity_poly.type
_entity_poly.pdbx_seq_one_letter_code
_entity_poly.pdbx_strand_id
1 'polypeptide(L)'
;MVQNYSSQLFALDLGGILIILATFAHVISLEEKRLVAPELVTLFRNGRNRMAILAVLTLLSVAPQFWEWTLLGVPIRLYLWYPPLISYWVGRAVRPDSRTYKLA
;
A
#
# COMPACT_ATOMS: atom_id res chain seq x y z
N MET A 1 -13.71 -8.23 23.43
CA MET A 1 -13.29 -9.36 22.58
C MET A 1 -13.60 -9.12 21.09
N VAL A 2 -14.85 -8.86 20.70
CA VAL A 2 -15.26 -8.69 19.28
C VAL A 2 -14.49 -7.58 18.54
N GLN A 3 -14.22 -6.46 19.20
CA GLN A 3 -13.52 -5.31 18.58
C GLN A 3 -12.08 -5.63 18.14
N ASN A 4 -11.35 -6.48 18.91
CA ASN A 4 -9.98 -6.87 18.54
C ASN A 4 -9.98 -7.83 17.35
N TYR A 5 -10.96 -8.73 17.27
CA TYR A 5 -11.12 -9.65 16.14
C TYR A 5 -11.47 -8.90 14.85
N SER A 6 -12.42 -7.96 14.92
CA SER A 6 -12.77 -7.10 13.78
C SER A 6 -11.59 -6.27 13.28
N SER A 7 -10.79 -5.72 14.21
CA SER A 7 -9.58 -4.95 13.88
C SER A 7 -8.52 -5.80 13.16
N GLN A 8 -8.37 -7.08 13.54
CA GLN A 8 -7.43 -8.01 12.89
C GLN A 8 -7.88 -8.35 11.47
N LEU A 9 -9.16 -8.65 11.29
CA LEU A 9 -9.72 -8.94 9.97
C LEU A 9 -9.54 -7.76 9.02
N PHE A 10 -9.74 -6.54 9.50
CA PHE A 10 -9.49 -5.34 8.70
C PHE A 10 -8.02 -5.23 8.26
N ALA A 11 -7.07 -5.44 9.16
CA ALA A 11 -5.65 -5.37 8.83
C ALA A 11 -5.22 -6.48 7.85
N LEU A 12 -5.80 -7.68 7.98
CA LEU A 12 -5.58 -8.78 7.04
C LEU A 12 -6.19 -8.50 5.67
N ASP A 13 -7.41 -7.98 5.61
CA ASP A 13 -8.07 -7.60 4.35
C ASP A 13 -7.28 -6.51 3.62
N LEU A 14 -6.95 -5.42 4.33
CA LEU A 14 -6.18 -4.31 3.78
C LEU A 14 -4.78 -4.76 3.32
N GLY A 15 -4.08 -5.55 4.14
CA GLY A 15 -2.79 -6.13 3.78
C GLY A 15 -2.89 -7.06 2.58
N GLY A 16 -3.92 -7.91 2.53
CA GLY A 16 -4.19 -8.84 1.45
C GLY A 16 -4.42 -8.13 0.11
N ILE A 17 -5.26 -7.10 0.08
CA ILE A 17 -5.51 -6.30 -1.13
C ILE A 17 -4.21 -5.64 -1.62
N LEU A 18 -3.38 -5.09 -0.72
CA LEU A 18 -2.09 -4.49 -1.08
C LEU A 18 -1.13 -5.52 -1.68
N ILE A 19 -1.11 -6.76 -1.17
CA ILE A 19 -0.31 -7.86 -1.75
C ILE A 19 -0.83 -8.22 -3.15
N ILE A 20 -2.14 -8.35 -3.33
CA ILE A 20 -2.76 -8.66 -4.62
C ILE A 20 -2.39 -7.59 -5.64
N LEU A 21 -2.53 -6.32 -5.29
CA LEU A 21 -2.16 -5.21 -6.17
C LEU A 21 -0.66 -5.17 -6.47
N ALA A 22 0.20 -5.44 -5.47
CA ALA A 22 1.64 -5.55 -5.69
C ALA A 22 1.96 -6.69 -6.67
N THR A 23 1.26 -7.81 -6.57
CA THR A 23 1.42 -8.96 -7.47
C THR A 23 1.02 -8.60 -8.89
N PHE A 24 -0.14 -7.96 -9.10
CA PHE A 24 -0.54 -7.52 -10.44
C PHE A 24 0.41 -6.49 -11.03
N ALA A 25 0.83 -5.50 -10.25
CA ALA A 25 1.84 -4.54 -10.70
C ALA A 25 3.18 -5.22 -11.05
N HIS A 26 3.53 -6.31 -10.35
CA HIS A 26 4.69 -7.11 -10.70
C HIS A 26 4.55 -7.81 -12.05
N VAL A 27 3.44 -8.51 -12.27
CA VAL A 27 3.16 -9.24 -13.51
C VAL A 27 3.16 -8.28 -14.70
N ILE A 28 2.43 -7.17 -14.60
CA ILE A 28 2.36 -6.12 -15.64
C ILE A 28 3.77 -5.58 -15.94
N SER A 29 4.57 -5.29 -14.91
CA SER A 29 5.94 -4.78 -15.11
C SER A 29 6.90 -5.76 -15.80
N LEU A 30 6.59 -7.06 -15.79
CA LEU A 30 7.40 -8.09 -16.44
C LEU A 30 6.93 -8.36 -17.87
N GLU A 31 5.62 -8.50 -18.08
CA GLU A 31 5.03 -8.87 -19.37
C GLU A 31 5.08 -7.73 -20.40
N GLU A 32 4.96 -6.47 -19.96
CA GLU A 32 4.86 -5.33 -20.87
C GLU A 32 6.19 -4.80 -21.43
N LYS A 33 7.33 -5.42 -21.11
CA LYS A 33 8.65 -4.98 -21.63
C LYS A 33 8.74 -4.91 -23.16
N ARG A 34 7.81 -5.54 -23.89
CA ARG A 34 7.72 -5.50 -25.35
C ARG A 34 6.50 -4.78 -25.92
N LEU A 35 5.50 -4.40 -25.10
CA LEU A 35 4.22 -3.88 -25.59
C LEU A 35 3.88 -2.45 -25.14
N VAL A 36 4.54 -1.90 -24.11
CA VAL A 36 4.14 -0.62 -23.52
C VAL A 36 5.31 0.34 -23.36
N ALA A 37 4.98 1.64 -23.43
CA ALA A 37 5.92 2.73 -23.25
C ALA A 37 6.75 2.56 -21.96
N PRO A 38 8.08 2.77 -22.02
CA PRO A 38 8.98 2.56 -20.88
C PRO A 38 8.60 3.37 -19.63
N GLU A 39 7.90 4.50 -19.80
CA GLU A 39 7.37 5.31 -18.70
C GLU A 39 6.34 4.53 -17.86
N LEU A 40 5.45 3.75 -18.47
CA LEU A 40 4.42 2.98 -17.77
C LEU A 40 5.03 1.82 -16.97
N VAL A 41 6.09 1.20 -17.50
CA VAL A 41 6.85 0.16 -16.79
C VAL A 41 7.46 0.72 -15.49
N THR A 42 7.99 1.95 -15.52
CA THR A 42 8.53 2.59 -14.31
C THR A 42 7.45 2.94 -13.30
N LEU A 43 6.26 3.36 -13.77
CA LEU A 43 5.11 3.66 -12.92
C LEU A 43 4.64 2.40 -12.17
N PHE A 44 4.44 1.30 -12.88
CA PHE A 44 4.02 0.03 -12.27
C PHE A 44 5.10 -0.55 -11.34
N ARG A 45 6.38 -0.41 -11.68
CA ARG A 45 7.48 -0.85 -10.80
C ARG A 45 7.52 -0.06 -9.50
N ASN A 46 7.30 1.25 -9.57
CA ASN A 46 7.19 2.12 -8.38
C ASN A 46 5.93 1.79 -7.57
N GLY A 47 4.81 1.57 -8.25
CA GLY A 47 3.55 1.12 -7.64
C GLY A 47 3.73 -0.19 -6.88
N ARG A 48 4.34 -1.20 -7.50
CA ARG A 48 4.65 -2.50 -6.87
C ARG A 48 5.44 -2.33 -5.58
N ASN A 49 6.58 -1.62 -5.64
CA ASN A 49 7.44 -1.45 -4.47
C ASN A 49 6.70 -0.73 -3.34
N ARG A 50 5.89 0.27 -3.69
CA ARG A 50 5.06 0.99 -2.72
C ARG A 50 4.02 0.08 -2.07
N MET A 51 3.29 -0.68 -2.87
CA MET A 51 2.23 -1.57 -2.38
C MET A 51 2.81 -2.71 -1.54
N ALA A 52 3.98 -3.24 -1.90
CA ALA A 52 4.68 -4.23 -1.10
C ALA A 52 5.12 -3.67 0.27
N ILE A 53 5.70 -2.47 0.32
CA ILE A 53 6.10 -1.83 1.59
C ILE A 53 4.87 -1.57 2.46
N LEU A 54 3.79 -1.04 1.89
CA LEU A 54 2.56 -0.75 2.61
C LEU A 54 1.88 -2.04 3.11
N ALA A 55 1.90 -3.11 2.32
CA ALA A 55 1.40 -4.41 2.73
C ALA A 55 2.15 -4.96 3.94
N VAL A 56 3.50 -4.95 3.89
CA VAL A 56 4.34 -5.39 5.01
C VAL A 56 4.07 -4.55 6.25
N LEU A 57 3.99 -3.23 6.13
CA LEU A 57 3.69 -2.34 7.25
C LEU A 57 2.31 -2.62 7.86
N THR A 58 1.30 -2.89 7.03
CA THR A 58 -0.05 -3.21 7.47
C THR A 58 -0.10 -4.56 8.17
N LEU A 59 0.56 -5.58 7.62
CA LEU A 59 0.62 -6.92 8.22
C LEU A 59 1.41 -6.96 9.52
N LEU A 60 2.47 -6.14 9.65
CA LEU A 60 3.20 -6.00 10.92
C LEU A 60 2.29 -5.53 12.04
N SER A 61 1.28 -4.69 11.75
CA SER A 61 0.30 -4.24 12.76
C SER A 61 -0.58 -5.36 13.33
N VAL A 62 -0.63 -6.53 12.68
CA VAL A 62 -1.35 -7.71 13.17
C VAL A 62 -0.58 -8.41 14.30
N ALA A 63 0.74 -8.21 14.39
CA ALA A 63 1.57 -8.91 15.36
C ALA A 63 1.13 -8.61 16.82
N PRO A 64 1.22 -9.59 17.74
CA PRO A 64 0.70 -9.46 19.11
C PRO A 64 1.31 -8.29 19.88
N GLN A 65 2.56 -7.93 19.57
CA GLN A 65 3.28 -6.82 20.20
C GLN A 65 2.57 -5.47 20.04
N PHE A 66 1.87 -5.24 18.92
CA PHE A 66 1.18 -3.99 18.65
C PHE A 66 -0.23 -3.91 19.24
N TRP A 67 -0.69 -4.96 19.95
CA TRP A 67 -2.03 -4.98 20.56
C TRP A 67 -2.10 -4.24 21.88
N GLU A 68 -1.03 -4.32 22.68
CA GLU A 68 -0.93 -3.70 24.00
C GLU A 68 -0.38 -2.27 23.95
N TRP A 69 0.25 -1.90 22.84
CA TRP A 69 0.90 -0.61 22.70
C TRP A 69 -0.14 0.48 22.42
N THR A 70 -0.20 1.45 23.32
CA THR A 70 -1.02 2.65 23.20
C THR A 70 -0.11 3.87 23.12
N LEU A 71 -0.48 4.82 22.26
CA LEU A 71 0.18 6.10 22.10
C LEU A 71 -0.90 7.18 22.19
N LEU A 72 -0.74 8.16 23.08
CA LEU A 72 -1.73 9.22 23.32
C LEU A 72 -3.15 8.67 23.62
N GLY A 73 -3.24 7.51 24.28
CA GLY A 73 -4.51 6.84 24.58
C GLY A 73 -5.14 6.09 23.39
N VAL A 74 -4.47 6.05 22.23
CA VAL A 74 -4.94 5.40 21.01
C VAL A 74 -4.06 4.17 20.70
N PRO A 75 -4.64 3.02 20.33
CA PRO A 75 -3.87 1.84 19.93
C PRO A 75 -2.92 2.12 18.76
N ILE A 76 -1.66 1.71 18.88
CA ILE A 76 -0.61 2.06 17.91
C ILE A 76 -0.90 1.53 16.49
N ARG A 77 -1.64 0.42 16.41
CA ARG A 77 -2.14 -0.19 15.16
C ARG A 77 -2.90 0.79 14.28
N LEU A 78 -3.67 1.71 14.87
CA LEU A 78 -4.44 2.71 14.12
C LEU A 78 -3.50 3.66 13.37
N TYR A 79 -2.39 4.06 13.99
CA TYR A 79 -1.37 4.87 13.34
C TYR A 79 -0.70 4.14 12.17
N LEU A 80 -0.49 2.82 12.29
CA LEU A 80 0.05 1.99 11.22
C LEU A 80 -0.91 1.83 10.03
N TRP A 81 -2.21 2.10 10.19
CA TRP A 81 -3.17 2.03 9.10
C TRP A 81 -3.29 3.33 8.30
N TYR A 82 -2.81 4.46 8.83
CA TYR A 82 -2.82 5.72 8.08
C TYR A 82 -1.97 5.68 6.80
N PRO A 83 -0.71 5.19 6.81
CA PRO A 83 0.14 5.19 5.63
C PRO A 83 -0.50 4.61 4.36
N PRO A 84 -1.12 3.41 4.34
CA PRO A 84 -1.76 2.90 3.14
C PRO A 84 -2.94 3.76 2.67
N LEU A 85 -3.74 4.31 3.60
CA LEU A 85 -4.92 5.13 3.28
C LEU A 85 -4.56 6.49 2.68
N ILE A 86 -3.54 7.15 3.22
CA ILE A 86 -3.12 8.48 2.75
C ILE A 86 -2.08 8.43 1.65
N SER A 87 -1.55 7.23 1.36
CA SER A 87 -0.46 7.05 0.40
C SER A 87 -0.78 7.73 -0.93
N TYR A 88 -1.96 7.52 -1.51
CA TYR A 88 -2.34 8.14 -2.78
C TYR A 88 -2.17 9.67 -2.76
N TRP A 89 -2.71 10.33 -1.74
CA TRP A 89 -2.66 11.79 -1.57
C TRP A 89 -1.24 12.29 -1.35
N VAL A 90 -0.43 11.59 -0.56
CA VAL A 90 0.99 11.91 -0.35
C VAL A 90 1.78 11.78 -1.66
N GLY A 91 1.52 10.73 -2.44
CA GLY A 91 2.16 10.54 -3.74
C GLY A 91 1.82 11.68 -4.71
N ARG A 92 0.55 12.08 -4.72
CA ARG A 92 0.04 13.19 -5.53
C ARG A 92 0.59 14.55 -5.08
N ALA A 93 0.75 14.78 -3.78
CA ALA A 93 1.29 16.02 -3.24
C ALA A 93 2.80 16.17 -3.52
N VAL A 94 3.56 15.08 -3.44
CA VAL A 94 5.03 15.08 -3.66
C VAL A 94 5.38 15.13 -5.14
N ARG A 95 4.57 14.50 -6.00
CA ARG A 95 4.73 14.54 -7.46
C ARG A 95 3.38 14.87 -8.11
N PRO A 96 2.96 16.15 -8.11
CA PRO A 96 1.74 16.58 -8.79
C PRO A 96 1.80 16.34 -10.31
N ASP A 97 3.01 16.23 -10.87
CA ASP A 97 3.23 15.84 -12.27
C ASP A 97 3.36 14.31 -12.40
N SER A 98 2.21 13.65 -12.52
CA SER A 98 2.10 12.63 -13.54
C SER A 98 1.44 13.33 -14.73
N ARG A 99 2.26 13.82 -15.67
CA ARG A 99 1.85 14.11 -17.05
C ARG A 99 1.41 12.84 -17.79
N THR A 100 0.73 11.92 -17.12
CA THR A 100 -0.12 10.94 -17.76
C THR A 100 -1.10 11.74 -18.62
N TYR A 101 -0.94 11.63 -19.94
CA TYR A 101 -1.74 12.26 -21.00
C TYR A 101 -1.39 13.72 -21.35
N LYS A 102 -0.14 13.99 -21.73
CA LYS A 102 0.08 14.78 -22.95
C LYS A 102 0.40 13.83 -24.10
N LEU A 103 -0.66 13.21 -24.63
CA LEU A 103 -0.67 12.75 -26.02
C LEU A 103 -0.61 14.03 -26.85
N ALA A 104 0.58 14.37 -27.33
CA ALA A 104 0.80 15.37 -28.37
C ALA A 104 1.40 14.63 -29.58
#